data_AF-A0A401NSR3-F1
#
_entry.id   AF-A0A401NSR3-F1
#
_cell.length_a   1.000
_cell.length_b   1.000
_cell.length_c   1.000
_cell.angle_alpha   90.00
_cell.angle_beta   90.00
_cell.angle_gamma   90.00
#
_symmetry.space_group_name_H-M   'P 1'
#
loop_
_entity.id
_entity.type
_entity.pdbx_description
1 polymer ?
#
loop_
_entity_poly.entity_id
_entity_poly.type
_entity_poly.pdbx_seq_one_letter_code
_entity_poly.pdbx_strand_id
1 'polypeptide(L)'
;MTSVVGEVPVIVFVRYCFEYFWPYVCFLGKTDLINNLLLDAGFTSELVTNYWTKQNPAGVLARFVATDGGITRIYPKSAGEEWTENPETYEASYYKRSLNNNIYIFTAPYINSKIYLVGIKLDVNAWMENFTKVASKSKCYGEICDCTKNSKHFDCVILDDGGFLLMSNQDEYIGKIGKFFGEIDPSLMKRLLNTSLYAFNKSYDFQSVCDPETETKAAAGLRSVYVPSIVEILNIGWWATSVAWSLLQQLFISLTIPHFLEAVDADSEDFSEPLSKSSCITEQTQYYFYDNESSFQGLVDCGNCSRLYHAEKLSKTNLVFILVESKPTCQSCDSKPLMQAEQKSDGPDPCLLAQNPRHRKGPDVCFDSDEREDDSECGSGSRLSPSLWSMIGIQLVLLWLLSSARPYPS
;
A
#
# COMPACT_ATOMS: atom_id res chain seq x y z
N MET A 1 21.64 -10.81 42.92
CA MET A 1 20.54 -10.92 43.91
C MET A 1 19.27 -11.08 43.10
N THR A 2 18.63 -12.23 43.27
CA THR A 2 17.50 -12.80 42.52
C THR A 2 16.43 -11.77 42.16
N SER A 3 16.32 -11.43 40.87
CA SER A 3 15.26 -10.57 40.31
C SER A 3 14.24 -11.44 39.63
N VAL A 4 13.03 -11.43 40.19
CA VAL A 4 11.86 -12.20 39.80
C VAL A 4 11.39 -11.72 38.43
N VAL A 5 11.95 -12.29 37.36
CA VAL A 5 11.20 -12.47 36.12
C VAL A 5 10.41 -13.74 36.36
N GLY A 6 9.21 -13.58 36.92
CA GLY A 6 8.26 -14.68 36.95
C GLY A 6 8.11 -15.18 35.53
N GLU A 7 8.35 -16.48 35.33
CA GLU A 7 8.08 -17.16 34.08
C GLU A 7 6.63 -16.89 33.69
N VAL A 8 6.42 -15.91 32.81
CA VAL A 8 5.20 -15.81 32.03
C VAL A 8 5.45 -16.77 30.87
N PRO A 9 4.79 -17.94 30.81
CA PRO A 9 4.83 -18.77 29.64
C PRO A 9 4.06 -18.02 28.55
N VAL A 10 4.78 -17.23 27.77
CA VAL A 10 4.32 -16.83 26.45
C VAL A 10 4.51 -18.07 25.60
N ILE A 11 3.46 -18.89 25.54
CA ILE A 11 3.40 -20.05 24.66
C ILE A 11 3.32 -19.49 23.24
N VAL A 12 4.48 -19.37 22.60
CA VAL A 12 4.58 -19.42 21.15
C VAL A 12 4.20 -20.85 20.79
N PHE A 13 3.01 -21.04 20.21
CA PHE A 13 2.55 -22.39 19.90
C PHE A 13 3.40 -23.00 18.79
N VAL A 14 4.25 -23.93 19.25
CA VAL A 14 4.84 -25.02 18.51
C VAL A 14 3.71 -25.83 17.88
N ARG A 15 3.91 -26.16 16.61
CA ARG A 15 3.14 -27.13 15.82
C ARG A 15 3.00 -28.45 16.60
N TYR A 16 1.86 -28.70 17.21
CA TYR A 16 1.52 -30.02 17.76
C TYR A 16 0.61 -30.74 16.76
N CYS A 17 1.22 -31.48 15.83
CA CYS A 17 0.53 -32.59 15.18
C CYS A 17 0.49 -33.74 16.18
N PHE A 18 -0.66 -33.96 16.81
CA PHE A 18 -0.96 -35.25 17.45
C PHE A 18 -1.89 -36.05 16.55
N GLU A 19 -1.34 -37.09 15.94
CA GLU A 19 -2.11 -38.24 15.48
C GLU A 19 -2.77 -38.92 16.71
N TYR A 20 -3.94 -39.52 16.50
CA TYR A 20 -4.74 -40.34 17.42
C TYR A 20 -5.77 -39.63 18.31
N PHE A 21 -7.02 -39.55 17.85
CA PHE A 21 -8.22 -40.25 18.41
C PHE A 21 -9.54 -39.61 17.91
N TRP A 22 -10.20 -40.22 16.91
CA TRP A 22 -11.64 -40.60 16.86
C TRP A 22 -12.02 -40.97 15.40
N PRO A 23 -12.42 -42.23 15.10
CA PRO A 23 -13.03 -42.54 13.82
C PRO A 23 -14.54 -42.24 13.88
N TYR A 24 -15.11 -41.81 12.76
CA TYR A 24 -16.56 -41.67 12.50
C TYR A 24 -17.23 -40.36 12.94
N VAL A 25 -17.04 -39.28 12.17
CA VAL A 25 -18.15 -38.39 11.75
C VAL A 25 -17.78 -37.74 10.40
N CYS A 26 -18.16 -38.35 9.27
CA CYS A 26 -18.16 -37.66 7.97
C CYS A 26 -19.57 -37.11 7.72
N PHE A 27 -19.82 -35.85 8.10
CA PHE A 27 -20.95 -35.08 7.59
C PHE A 27 -20.44 -34.14 6.50
N LEU A 28 -21.11 -34.16 5.34
CA LEU A 28 -20.84 -33.39 4.14
C LEU A 28 -21.02 -31.88 4.41
N GLY A 29 -19.87 -31.21 4.51
CA GLY A 29 -19.64 -29.78 4.75
C GLY A 29 -18.14 -29.63 5.02
N LYS A 30 -17.57 -28.43 4.93
CA LYS A 30 -16.14 -28.18 5.32
C LYS A 30 -15.98 -28.31 6.85
N THR A 31 -16.34 -29.46 7.41
CA THR A 31 -16.47 -29.76 8.84
C THR A 31 -15.14 -29.62 9.54
N ASP A 32 -14.03 -29.93 8.87
CA ASP A 32 -12.69 -29.76 9.42
C ASP A 32 -12.39 -28.31 9.80
N LEU A 33 -12.76 -27.33 8.96
CA LEU A 33 -12.52 -25.91 9.24
C LEU A 33 -13.34 -25.42 10.44
N ILE A 34 -14.60 -25.85 10.53
CA ILE A 34 -15.48 -25.49 11.65
C ILE A 34 -15.06 -26.20 12.94
N ASN A 35 -14.64 -27.46 12.86
CA ASN A 35 -14.16 -28.22 14.01
C ASN A 35 -12.86 -27.63 14.57
N ASN A 36 -11.93 -27.23 13.70
CA ASN A 36 -10.70 -26.56 14.10
C ASN A 36 -11.01 -25.22 14.79
N LEU A 37 -11.95 -24.44 14.26
CA LEU A 37 -12.42 -23.20 14.86
C LEU A 37 -13.00 -23.42 16.28
N LEU A 38 -13.85 -24.43 16.45
CA LEU A 38 -14.46 -24.75 17.75
C LEU A 38 -13.41 -25.21 18.78
N LEU A 39 -12.42 -25.97 18.35
CA LEU A 39 -11.33 -26.45 19.18
C LEU A 39 -10.40 -25.30 19.60
N ASP A 40 -10.03 -24.41 18.68
CA ASP A 40 -9.26 -23.19 18.97
C ASP A 40 -10.03 -22.26 19.91
N ALA A 41 -11.35 -22.15 19.77
CA ALA A 41 -12.21 -21.41 20.69
C ALA A 41 -12.16 -22.01 22.10
N GLY A 42 -12.14 -23.34 22.23
CA GLY A 42 -11.98 -24.03 23.51
C GLY A 42 -10.67 -23.68 24.19
N PHE A 43 -9.55 -23.87 23.50
CA PHE A 43 -8.20 -23.64 24.05
C PHE A 43 -7.96 -22.17 24.42
N THR A 44 -8.33 -21.25 23.54
CA THR A 44 -8.19 -19.81 23.84
C THR A 44 -9.08 -19.38 25.00
N SER A 45 -10.21 -20.06 25.24
CA SER A 45 -11.07 -19.81 26.41
C SER A 45 -10.45 -20.31 27.70
N GLU A 46 -9.86 -21.50 27.66
CA GLU A 46 -9.17 -22.07 28.80
C GLU A 46 -8.00 -21.18 29.22
N LEU A 47 -7.19 -20.73 28.26
CA LEU A 47 -6.06 -19.83 28.50
C LEU A 47 -6.49 -18.54 29.22
N VAL A 48 -7.55 -17.89 28.73
CA VAL A 48 -8.06 -16.65 29.32
C VAL A 48 -8.53 -16.92 30.76
N THR A 49 -9.32 -17.97 30.95
CA THR A 49 -10.01 -18.26 32.22
C THR A 49 -9.06 -18.79 33.29
N ASN A 50 -8.10 -19.63 32.91
CA ASN A 50 -7.21 -20.30 33.86
C ASN A 50 -5.92 -19.52 34.12
N TYR A 51 -5.49 -18.66 33.19
CA TYR A 51 -4.19 -17.98 33.27
C TYR A 51 -4.32 -16.46 33.29
N TRP A 52 -4.93 -15.83 32.27
CA TRP A 52 -4.94 -14.36 32.18
C TRP A 52 -5.77 -13.66 33.25
N THR A 53 -6.88 -14.25 33.68
CA THR A 53 -7.69 -13.71 34.79
C THR A 53 -6.97 -13.70 36.12
N LYS A 54 -6.00 -14.60 36.33
CA LYS A 54 -5.26 -14.76 37.60
C LYS A 54 -4.05 -13.85 37.70
N GLN A 55 -3.61 -13.27 36.58
CA GLN A 55 -2.39 -12.47 36.51
C GLN A 55 -2.67 -11.09 35.94
N ASN A 56 -2.22 -10.06 36.65
CA ASN A 56 -2.20 -8.69 36.16
C ASN A 56 -0.77 -8.11 36.26
N PRO A 57 0.13 -8.48 35.32
CA PRO A 57 1.51 -8.01 35.35
C PRO A 57 1.58 -6.50 35.10
N ALA A 58 2.38 -5.80 35.91
CA ALA A 58 2.59 -4.36 35.74
C ALA A 58 3.27 -4.06 34.39
N GLY A 59 2.79 -3.02 33.70
CA GLY A 59 3.32 -2.60 32.39
C GLY A 59 2.71 -3.31 31.17
N VAL A 60 1.71 -4.18 31.37
CA VAL A 60 0.97 -4.82 30.29
C VAL A 60 -0.42 -4.18 30.15
N LEU A 61 -0.69 -3.58 28.99
CA LEU A 61 -1.97 -2.93 28.67
C LEU A 61 -3.00 -3.94 28.16
N ALA A 62 -2.57 -4.86 27.31
CA ALA A 62 -3.43 -5.87 26.73
C ALA A 62 -2.65 -7.15 26.45
N ARG A 63 -3.36 -8.27 26.38
CA ARG A 63 -2.84 -9.56 25.92
C ARG A 63 -3.75 -10.05 24.82
N PHE A 64 -3.17 -10.65 23.80
CA PHE A 64 -3.95 -11.22 22.72
C PHE A 64 -3.37 -12.55 22.25
N VAL A 65 -4.21 -13.38 21.66
CA VAL A 65 -3.82 -14.63 21.00
C VAL A 65 -4.54 -14.69 19.68
N ALA A 66 -3.78 -14.75 18.61
CA ALA A 66 -4.23 -15.04 17.26
C ALA A 66 -3.95 -16.52 16.95
N THR A 67 -4.95 -17.22 16.46
CA THR A 67 -4.90 -18.66 16.17
C THR A 67 -4.97 -18.94 14.67
N ASP A 68 -4.58 -20.16 14.30
CA ASP A 68 -4.61 -20.63 12.92
C ASP A 68 -6.06 -20.78 12.41
N GLY A 69 -7.00 -21.11 13.29
CA GLY A 69 -8.44 -21.16 12.98
C GLY A 69 -9.10 -19.80 12.77
N GLY A 70 -8.34 -18.68 12.76
CA GLY A 70 -8.89 -17.34 12.52
C GLY A 70 -9.50 -16.67 13.75
N ILE A 71 -9.35 -17.25 14.95
CA ILE A 71 -9.80 -16.61 16.20
C ILE A 71 -8.68 -15.75 16.76
N THR A 72 -8.97 -14.47 16.94
CA THR A 72 -8.14 -13.54 17.72
C THR A 72 -8.89 -13.15 19.00
N ARG A 73 -8.33 -13.49 20.17
CA ARG A 73 -8.87 -13.08 21.47
C ARG A 73 -8.01 -12.03 22.11
N ILE A 74 -8.64 -10.97 22.62
CA ILE A 74 -7.96 -9.84 23.26
C ILE A 74 -8.51 -9.66 24.67
N TYR A 75 -7.62 -9.40 25.62
CA TYR A 75 -7.92 -9.20 27.03
C TYR A 75 -7.16 -7.98 27.56
N PRO A 76 -7.77 -7.07 28.34
CA PRO A 76 -9.19 -7.04 28.73
C PRO A 76 -10.11 -6.56 27.60
N LYS A 77 -11.44 -6.67 27.77
CA LYS A 77 -12.44 -6.28 26.75
C LYS A 77 -12.26 -4.84 26.24
N SER A 78 -11.91 -3.91 27.13
CA SER A 78 -11.64 -2.51 26.76
C SER A 78 -10.50 -2.36 25.74
N ALA A 79 -9.49 -3.23 25.79
CA ALA A 79 -8.40 -3.20 24.82
C ALA A 79 -8.80 -3.78 23.45
N GLY A 80 -9.85 -4.60 23.40
CA GLY A 80 -10.40 -5.13 22.16
C GLY A 80 -11.13 -4.07 21.33
N GLU A 81 -11.71 -3.05 21.97
CA GLU A 81 -12.37 -1.94 21.27
C GLU A 81 -11.37 -1.03 20.54
N GLU A 82 -10.13 -0.96 21.03
CA GLU A 82 -9.04 -0.21 20.40
C GLU A 82 -8.25 -1.03 19.37
N TRP A 83 -8.65 -2.28 19.08
CA TRP A 83 -7.89 -3.17 18.22
C TRP A 83 -8.19 -2.88 16.76
N THR A 84 -7.18 -2.40 16.03
CA THR A 84 -7.29 -1.94 14.65
C THR A 84 -6.74 -2.93 13.63
N GLU A 85 -6.15 -4.04 14.07
CA GLU A 85 -5.58 -5.02 13.15
C GLU A 85 -6.68 -5.82 12.45
N ASN A 86 -6.32 -6.39 11.29
CA ASN A 86 -7.22 -7.24 10.53
C ASN A 86 -7.68 -8.45 11.39
N PRO A 87 -8.99 -8.73 11.48
CA PRO A 87 -9.50 -9.90 12.19
C PRO A 87 -9.04 -11.22 11.56
N GLU A 88 -8.72 -11.23 10.26
CA GLU A 88 -8.20 -12.41 9.58
C GLU A 88 -6.71 -12.62 9.88
N THR A 89 -6.41 -13.69 10.60
CA THR A 89 -5.07 -13.97 11.12
C THR A 89 -4.04 -14.19 10.02
N TYR A 90 -4.44 -14.79 8.89
CA TYR A 90 -3.58 -14.97 7.71
C TYR A 90 -3.34 -13.70 6.91
N GLU A 91 -4.07 -12.61 7.15
CA GLU A 91 -3.77 -11.32 6.54
C GLU A 91 -2.92 -10.44 7.46
N ALA A 92 -2.97 -10.68 8.77
CA ALA A 92 -2.23 -9.93 9.77
C ALA A 92 -0.69 -10.05 9.64
N SER A 93 -0.02 -8.89 9.58
CA SER A 93 1.44 -8.81 9.42
C SER A 93 2.21 -9.38 10.62
N TYR A 94 1.78 -9.03 11.84
CA TYR A 94 2.43 -9.51 13.06
C TYR A 94 2.38 -11.04 13.16
N TYR A 95 1.31 -11.68 12.69
CA TYR A 95 1.14 -13.13 12.74
C TYR A 95 2.15 -13.83 11.84
N LYS A 96 2.25 -13.39 10.58
CA LYS A 96 3.25 -13.90 9.61
C LYS A 96 4.69 -13.71 10.10
N ARG A 97 5.01 -12.53 10.62
CA ARG A 97 6.36 -12.23 11.15
C ARG A 97 6.71 -13.11 12.36
N SER A 98 5.73 -13.44 13.19
CA SER A 98 5.90 -14.32 14.35
C SER A 98 6.15 -15.77 13.94
N LEU A 99 5.45 -16.27 12.92
CA LEU A 99 5.62 -17.65 12.44
C LEU A 99 7.00 -17.88 11.80
N ASN A 100 7.56 -16.85 11.16
CA ASN A 100 8.86 -16.96 10.49
C ASN A 100 10.05 -16.91 11.45
N ASN A 101 9.84 -16.57 12.72
CA ASN A 101 10.92 -16.29 13.67
C ASN A 101 10.75 -17.09 14.97
N ASN A 102 11.87 -17.59 15.51
CA ASN A 102 11.89 -18.32 16.79
C ASN A 102 12.22 -17.41 18.00
N ILE A 103 12.13 -16.09 17.80
CA ILE A 103 12.47 -15.06 18.79
C ILE A 103 11.24 -14.20 19.10
N TYR A 104 11.31 -13.42 20.18
CA TYR A 104 10.27 -12.46 20.50
C TYR A 104 10.32 -11.29 19.50
N ILE A 105 9.24 -11.10 18.74
CA ILE A 105 9.11 -10.01 17.76
C ILE A 105 8.37 -8.83 18.38
N PHE A 106 9.03 -7.68 18.34
CA PHE A 106 8.45 -6.39 18.67
C PHE A 106 8.02 -5.72 17.38
N THR A 107 6.88 -5.03 17.41
CA THR A 107 6.34 -4.28 16.29
C THR A 107 6.13 -2.84 16.73
N ALA A 108 6.71 -1.91 15.98
CA ALA A 108 6.58 -0.48 16.22
C ALA A 108 5.15 0.02 15.93
N PRO A 109 4.60 0.93 16.76
CA PRO A 109 3.32 1.57 16.47
C PRO A 109 3.43 2.44 15.22
N TYR A 110 2.45 2.38 14.31
CA TYR A 110 2.43 3.30 13.16
C TYR A 110 1.96 4.72 13.57
N ILE A 111 0.93 4.82 14.42
CA ILE A 111 0.38 6.07 14.97
C ILE A 111 -0.27 5.74 16.33
N ASN A 112 -0.07 6.58 17.35
CA ASN A 112 -0.51 6.41 18.77
C ASN A 112 0.21 5.32 19.59
N SER A 113 1.47 5.60 19.96
CA SER A 113 2.16 5.24 21.22
C SER A 113 1.93 3.85 21.85
N LYS A 114 1.74 2.79 21.07
CA LYS A 114 1.46 1.44 21.59
C LYS A 114 2.31 0.38 20.88
N ILE A 115 3.31 -0.14 21.58
CA ILE A 115 4.19 -1.21 21.05
C ILE A 115 3.50 -2.56 21.23
N TYR A 116 3.48 -3.35 20.16
CA TYR A 116 3.00 -4.73 20.20
C TYR A 116 4.20 -5.67 20.29
N LEU A 117 4.27 -6.41 21.38
CA LEU A 117 5.00 -7.67 21.44
C LEU A 117 4.03 -8.76 20.98
N VAL A 118 4.50 -9.79 20.28
CA VAL A 118 3.63 -10.94 19.90
C VAL A 118 2.82 -11.41 21.13
N GLY A 119 1.51 -11.16 21.09
CA GLY A 119 0.56 -11.51 22.14
C GLY A 119 0.45 -10.57 23.35
N ILE A 120 1.19 -9.47 23.42
CA ILE A 120 1.16 -8.48 24.52
C ILE A 120 1.29 -7.04 24.01
N LYS A 121 0.36 -6.16 24.40
CA LYS A 121 0.45 -4.71 24.23
C LYS A 121 1.11 -4.11 25.48
N LEU A 122 2.25 -3.47 25.31
CA LEU A 122 3.02 -2.91 26.44
C LEU A 122 2.70 -1.43 26.67
N ASP A 123 2.75 -1.01 27.93
CA ASP A 123 2.76 0.40 28.28
C ASP A 123 4.17 0.96 28.05
N VAL A 124 4.29 1.78 27.00
CA VAL A 124 5.56 2.36 26.59
C VAL A 124 6.14 3.25 27.70
N ASN A 125 5.31 3.98 28.44
CA ASN A 125 5.79 4.87 29.51
C ASN A 125 6.36 4.07 30.69
N ALA A 126 5.63 3.07 31.16
CA ALA A 126 6.08 2.20 32.23
C ALA A 126 7.34 1.41 31.83
N TRP A 127 7.42 0.98 30.56
CA TRP A 127 8.61 0.31 30.03
C TRP A 127 9.82 1.23 29.98
N MET A 128 9.64 2.47 29.49
CA MET A 128 10.68 3.51 29.46
C MET A 128 11.23 3.80 30.85
N GLU A 129 10.37 4.02 31.86
CA GLU A 129 10.82 4.30 33.22
C GLU A 129 11.63 3.14 33.82
N ASN A 130 11.18 1.90 33.61
CA ASN A 130 11.91 0.71 34.05
C ASN A 130 13.26 0.59 33.35
N PHE A 131 13.30 0.87 32.05
CA PHE A 131 14.54 0.82 31.27
C PHE A 131 15.53 1.89 31.72
N THR A 132 15.11 3.16 31.83
CA THR A 132 15.95 4.26 32.32
C THR A 132 16.50 3.94 33.71
N LYS A 133 15.69 3.36 34.60
CA LYS A 133 16.12 2.94 35.94
C LYS A 133 17.15 1.81 35.91
N VAL A 134 17.05 0.86 34.98
CA VAL A 134 18.02 -0.23 34.83
C VAL A 134 19.31 0.29 34.18
N ALA A 135 19.18 1.05 33.09
CA ALA A 135 20.29 1.61 32.33
C ALA A 135 21.12 2.63 33.13
N SER A 136 20.52 3.34 34.09
CA SER A 136 21.23 4.27 34.99
C SER A 136 21.84 3.62 36.24
N LYS A 137 21.43 2.38 36.58
CA LYS A 137 21.82 1.73 37.86
C LYS A 137 22.93 0.69 37.71
N SER A 138 23.32 0.31 36.51
CA SER A 138 24.46 -0.60 36.30
C SER A 138 25.72 0.05 36.89
N LYS A 139 26.42 -0.69 37.75
CA LYS A 139 27.74 -0.29 38.25
C LYS A 139 28.69 -0.30 37.06
N CYS A 140 28.90 0.87 36.48
CA CYS A 140 29.70 0.97 35.29
C CYS A 140 31.18 0.93 35.63
N TYR A 141 31.80 -0.18 35.25
CA TYR A 141 33.25 -0.27 35.12
C TYR A 141 33.63 0.24 33.71
N GLY A 142 33.50 1.56 33.47
CA GLY A 142 33.80 2.19 32.18
C GLY A 142 33.19 3.59 32.00
N GLU A 143 33.76 4.40 31.08
CA GLU A 143 33.50 5.84 30.85
C GLU A 143 32.13 6.21 30.27
N ILE A 144 31.28 5.26 29.87
CA ILE A 144 30.00 5.58 29.22
C ILE A 144 28.83 4.90 29.91
N CYS A 145 28.29 5.58 30.91
CA CYS A 145 27.06 5.18 31.59
C CYS A 145 26.30 6.38 32.12
N ASP A 146 25.53 7.03 31.25
CA ASP A 146 24.57 8.03 31.70
C ASP A 146 23.36 8.12 30.75
N CYS A 147 22.54 7.08 30.72
CA CYS A 147 21.22 7.10 30.09
C CYS A 147 20.16 7.66 31.06
N THR A 148 20.45 8.77 31.73
CA THR A 148 19.45 9.48 32.56
C THR A 148 18.47 10.23 31.69
N LYS A 149 17.20 10.30 32.11
CA LYS A 149 16.14 10.99 31.37
C LYS A 149 16.57 12.40 30.95
N ASN A 150 16.50 12.71 29.66
CA ASN A 150 16.98 13.97 29.06
C ASN A 150 18.45 14.32 29.37
N SER A 151 19.33 13.32 29.36
CA SER A 151 20.78 13.55 29.40
C SER A 151 21.21 14.42 28.22
N LYS A 152 22.16 15.34 28.48
CA LYS A 152 22.77 16.19 27.44
C LYS A 152 23.99 15.55 26.78
N HIS A 153 24.49 14.45 27.35
CA HIS A 153 25.74 13.83 26.92
C HIS A 153 25.50 12.67 25.98
N PHE A 154 24.49 11.84 26.26
CA PHE A 154 24.21 10.62 25.51
C PHE A 154 22.71 10.46 25.22
N ASP A 155 22.43 9.99 24.01
CA ASP A 155 21.12 9.59 23.56
C ASP A 155 21.07 8.06 23.53
N CYS A 156 20.14 7.50 24.29
CA CYS A 156 19.95 6.06 24.40
C CYS A 156 18.62 5.70 23.75
N VAL A 157 18.67 4.87 22.71
CA VAL A 157 17.51 4.50 21.89
C VAL A 157 17.44 3.00 21.68
N ILE A 158 16.23 2.49 21.52
CA ILE A 158 15.98 1.10 21.11
C ILE A 158 15.27 1.14 19.75
N LEU A 159 15.84 0.43 18.79
CA LEU A 159 15.29 0.29 17.45
C LEU A 159 14.89 -1.16 17.17
N ASP A 160 13.93 -1.31 16.26
CA ASP A 160 13.52 -2.60 15.71
C ASP A 160 14.46 -3.06 14.56
N ASP A 161 14.28 -4.29 14.07
CA ASP A 161 14.95 -4.84 12.88
C ASP A 161 14.68 -4.03 11.59
N GLY A 162 13.53 -3.37 11.53
CA GLY A 162 13.17 -2.41 10.49
C GLY A 162 13.73 -1.00 10.68
N GLY A 163 14.48 -0.72 11.76
CA GLY A 163 15.02 0.61 12.03
C GLY A 163 13.99 1.63 12.51
N PHE A 164 12.86 1.17 13.05
CA PHE A 164 11.83 2.02 13.67
C PHE A 164 12.16 2.30 15.13
N LEU A 165 11.89 3.53 15.58
CA LEU A 165 12.11 3.94 16.96
C LEU A 165 11.03 3.36 17.89
N LEU A 166 11.44 2.57 18.89
CA LEU A 166 10.54 2.02 19.91
C LEU A 166 10.67 2.76 21.23
N MET A 167 11.89 3.11 21.62
CA MET A 167 12.18 3.72 22.91
C MET A 167 13.24 4.81 22.76
N SER A 168 13.10 5.88 23.53
CA SER A 168 14.14 6.90 23.66
C SER A 168 14.22 7.42 25.10
N ASN A 169 15.41 7.89 25.45
CA ASN A 169 15.69 8.61 26.68
C ASN A 169 15.31 10.11 26.65
N GLN A 170 15.18 10.69 25.44
CA GLN A 170 14.82 12.09 25.27
C GLN A 170 13.31 12.29 25.07
N ASP A 171 12.74 13.27 25.77
CA ASP A 171 11.32 13.62 25.66
C ASP A 171 10.91 14.05 24.23
N GLU A 172 11.83 14.70 23.48
CA GLU A 172 11.56 15.11 22.09
C GLU A 172 11.32 13.90 21.16
N TYR A 173 11.97 12.77 21.44
CA TYR A 173 11.86 11.55 20.63
C TYR A 173 10.65 10.71 21.04
N ILE A 174 10.08 10.91 22.23
CA ILE A 174 8.87 10.21 22.69
C ILE A 174 7.69 10.49 21.75
N GLY A 175 7.54 11.74 21.29
CA GLY A 175 6.52 12.10 20.29
C GLY A 175 6.77 11.55 18.87
N LYS A 176 7.94 10.94 18.65
CA LYS A 176 8.39 10.37 17.36
C LYS A 176 8.51 8.84 17.41
N ILE A 177 8.04 8.19 18.49
CA ILE A 177 7.99 6.72 18.59
C ILE A 177 7.14 6.17 17.45
N GLY A 178 7.63 5.11 16.80
CA GLY A 178 7.02 4.54 15.61
C GLY A 178 7.53 5.08 14.30
N LYS A 179 8.24 6.22 14.31
CA LYS A 179 8.85 6.76 13.09
C LYS A 179 10.13 6.04 12.73
N PHE A 180 10.43 6.02 11.44
CA PHE A 180 11.70 5.50 10.95
C PHE A 180 12.86 6.36 11.46
N PHE A 181 13.89 5.72 12.03
CA PHE A 181 14.95 6.43 12.71
C PHE A 181 15.83 7.26 11.76
N GLY A 182 15.88 6.92 10.47
CA GLY A 182 16.56 7.73 9.45
C GLY A 182 15.95 9.10 9.18
N GLU A 183 14.70 9.34 9.62
CA GLU A 183 14.08 10.67 9.60
C GLU A 183 14.48 11.51 10.82
N ILE A 184 14.83 10.86 11.93
CA ILE A 184 15.17 11.50 13.21
C ILE A 184 16.66 11.85 13.23
N ASP A 185 17.52 10.85 12.97
CA ASP A 185 18.96 11.00 12.83
C ASP A 185 19.47 10.26 11.57
N PRO A 186 19.46 10.94 10.40
CA PRO A 186 19.96 10.34 9.16
C PRO A 186 21.47 10.09 9.17
N SER A 187 22.23 10.86 9.95
CA SER A 187 23.69 10.74 10.00
C SER A 187 24.10 9.42 10.64
N LEU A 188 23.49 9.10 11.79
CA LEU A 188 23.71 7.83 12.47
C LEU A 188 23.17 6.66 11.64
N MET A 189 21.97 6.76 11.07
CA MET A 189 21.39 5.68 10.27
C MET A 189 22.28 5.30 9.06
N LYS A 190 22.83 6.29 8.34
CA LYS A 190 23.80 6.02 7.25
C LYS A 190 25.06 5.32 7.74
N ARG A 191 25.54 5.70 8.93
CA ARG A 191 26.71 5.05 9.54
C ARG A 191 26.42 3.61 9.94
N LEU A 192 25.21 3.32 10.43
CA LEU A 192 24.77 1.95 10.74
C LEU A 192 24.68 1.08 9.48
N LEU A 193 24.22 1.64 8.35
CA LEU A 193 24.21 0.96 7.05
C LEU A 193 25.62 0.66 6.53
N ASN A 194 26.54 1.63 6.61
CA ASN A 194 27.92 1.45 6.14
C ASN A 194 28.72 0.48 7.04
N THR A 195 28.29 0.29 8.29
CA THR A 195 28.88 -0.71 9.22
C THR A 195 28.16 -2.05 9.15
N SER A 196 27.30 -2.24 8.13
CA SER A 196 26.54 -3.47 7.86
C SER A 196 25.69 -3.98 9.03
N LEU A 197 25.28 -3.11 9.98
CA LEU A 197 24.32 -3.49 11.01
C LEU A 197 22.93 -3.68 10.38
N TYR A 198 22.53 -2.74 9.54
CA TYR A 198 21.33 -2.80 8.72
C TYR A 198 21.71 -2.96 7.24
N ALA A 199 20.86 -3.65 6.49
CA ALA A 199 20.78 -3.59 5.04
C ALA A 199 19.37 -3.19 4.63
N PHE A 200 19.22 -2.83 3.35
CA PHE A 200 17.91 -2.52 2.78
C PHE A 200 17.77 -3.17 1.41
N ASN A 201 16.52 -3.50 1.07
CA ASN A 201 16.12 -3.84 -0.28
C ASN A 201 15.10 -2.81 -0.77
N LYS A 202 15.18 -2.51 -2.05
CA LYS A 202 14.22 -1.66 -2.76
C LYS A 202 13.35 -2.54 -3.64
N SER A 203 12.04 -2.34 -3.57
CA SER A 203 11.05 -3.03 -4.38
C SER A 203 10.13 -2.01 -5.05
N TYR A 204 9.53 -2.41 -6.16
CA TYR A 204 8.59 -1.57 -6.90
C TYR A 204 7.19 -2.16 -6.79
N ASP A 205 6.24 -1.34 -6.36
CA ASP A 205 4.83 -1.67 -6.40
C ASP A 205 4.19 -1.01 -7.64
N PHE A 206 3.71 -1.85 -8.55
CA PHE A 206 3.08 -1.43 -9.82
C PHE A 206 1.57 -1.23 -9.70
N GLN A 207 0.96 -1.55 -8.55
CA GLN A 207 -0.49 -1.50 -8.32
C GLN A 207 -0.88 -0.42 -7.28
N SER A 208 0.05 0.48 -6.97
CA SER A 208 -0.18 1.58 -6.04
C SER A 208 -0.98 2.74 -6.67
N VAL A 209 -1.48 3.63 -5.81
CA VAL A 209 -2.34 4.74 -6.19
C VAL A 209 -1.71 6.06 -5.73
N CYS A 210 -1.46 6.98 -6.66
CA CYS A 210 -0.86 8.29 -6.40
C CYS A 210 -1.79 9.43 -6.83
N ASP A 211 -1.61 10.57 -6.18
CA ASP A 211 -2.21 11.82 -6.67
C ASP A 211 -1.56 12.18 -8.03
N PRO A 212 -2.36 12.58 -9.04
CA PRO A 212 -1.84 12.96 -10.33
C PRO A 212 -1.00 14.23 -10.15
N GLU A 213 0.20 14.21 -10.73
CA GLU A 213 0.96 15.45 -10.84
C GLU A 213 0.23 16.38 -11.80
N THR A 214 0.17 17.67 -11.45
CA THR A 214 -0.25 18.73 -12.37
C THR A 214 0.81 18.91 -13.45
N GLU A 215 1.03 17.89 -14.26
CA GLU A 215 1.83 18.03 -15.45
C GLU A 215 1.04 18.87 -16.44
N THR A 216 1.62 19.99 -16.84
CA THR A 216 1.19 20.74 -18.02
C THR A 216 1.54 19.93 -19.25
N LYS A 217 0.92 18.75 -19.42
CA LYS A 217 0.94 18.04 -20.68
C LYS A 217 0.32 18.98 -21.68
N ALA A 218 1.17 19.60 -22.50
CA ALA A 218 0.74 20.42 -23.60
C ALA A 218 -0.08 19.51 -24.51
N ALA A 219 -1.40 19.54 -24.32
CA ALA A 219 -2.31 18.78 -25.14
C ALA A 219 -2.07 19.20 -26.58
N ALA A 220 -1.70 18.24 -27.43
CA ALA A 220 -1.73 18.40 -28.87
C ALA A 220 -3.20 18.36 -29.34
N GLY A 221 -4.03 19.26 -28.79
CA GLY A 221 -5.35 19.54 -29.32
C GLY A 221 -5.23 20.28 -30.65
N LEU A 222 -6.17 20.04 -31.55
CA LEU A 222 -6.29 20.75 -32.83
C LEU A 222 -6.18 22.27 -32.62
N ARG A 223 -5.06 22.88 -33.05
CA ARG A 223 -4.77 24.32 -32.88
C ARG A 223 -5.55 25.24 -33.84
N SER A 224 -6.60 24.73 -34.48
CA SER A 224 -7.43 25.53 -35.39
C SER A 224 -8.87 25.06 -35.32
N VAL A 225 -9.72 25.84 -34.64
CA VAL A 225 -11.16 25.78 -34.82
C VAL A 225 -11.50 26.84 -35.86
N TYR A 226 -12.14 26.43 -36.95
CA TYR A 226 -12.67 27.35 -37.95
C TYR A 226 -13.77 28.20 -37.30
N VAL A 227 -13.50 29.49 -37.11
CA VAL A 227 -14.50 30.44 -36.60
C VAL A 227 -15.26 30.98 -37.82
N PRO A 228 -16.57 30.73 -37.94
CA PRO A 228 -17.34 31.21 -39.08
C PRO A 228 -17.34 32.75 -39.12
N SER A 229 -17.23 33.31 -40.32
CA SER A 229 -17.28 34.76 -40.51
C SER A 229 -18.70 35.30 -40.32
N ILE A 230 -18.82 36.61 -40.05
CA ILE A 230 -20.12 37.30 -39.86
C ILE A 230 -21.05 37.12 -41.07
N VAL A 231 -20.51 36.90 -42.27
CA VAL A 231 -21.28 36.63 -43.51
C VAL A 231 -21.90 35.22 -43.50
N GLU A 232 -21.24 34.25 -42.86
CA GLU A 232 -21.76 32.90 -42.65
C GLU A 232 -22.82 32.88 -41.55
N ILE A 233 -22.69 33.71 -40.50
CA ILE A 233 -23.67 33.83 -39.41
C ILE A 233 -24.95 34.56 -39.85
N LEU A 234 -24.83 35.58 -40.72
CA LEU A 234 -25.97 36.42 -41.12
C LEU A 234 -26.82 35.84 -42.25
N ASN A 235 -26.43 34.71 -42.84
CA ASN A 235 -27.24 34.04 -43.85
C ASN A 235 -28.30 33.15 -43.19
N ILE A 236 -29.23 33.75 -42.43
CA ILE A 236 -30.34 33.06 -41.74
C ILE A 236 -31.11 32.13 -42.70
N GLY A 237 -31.18 32.46 -43.99
CA GLY A 237 -31.77 31.60 -45.02
C GLY A 237 -31.01 30.29 -45.24
N TRP A 238 -29.67 30.31 -45.20
CA TRP A 238 -28.83 29.11 -45.30
C TRP A 238 -28.87 28.27 -44.03
N TRP A 239 -28.90 28.90 -42.84
CA TRP A 239 -29.09 28.18 -41.58
C TRP A 239 -30.48 27.57 -41.48
N ALA A 240 -31.54 28.31 -41.84
CA ALA A 240 -32.91 27.79 -41.83
C ALA A 240 -33.08 26.64 -42.82
N THR A 241 -32.48 26.72 -44.01
CA THR A 241 -32.52 25.62 -44.99
C THR A 241 -31.66 24.44 -44.57
N SER A 242 -30.48 24.66 -43.98
CA SER A 242 -29.63 23.60 -43.45
C SER A 242 -30.27 22.91 -42.24
N VAL A 243 -30.90 23.67 -41.34
CA VAL A 243 -31.66 23.13 -40.21
C VAL A 243 -32.90 22.40 -40.69
N ALA A 244 -33.66 22.94 -41.64
CA ALA A 244 -34.82 22.27 -42.20
C ALA A 244 -34.43 20.97 -42.93
N TRP A 245 -33.32 20.97 -43.68
CA TRP A 245 -32.81 19.78 -44.36
C TRP A 245 -32.26 18.73 -43.38
N SER A 246 -31.60 19.18 -42.31
CA SER A 246 -31.13 18.31 -41.23
C SER A 246 -32.31 17.68 -40.47
N LEU A 247 -33.34 18.45 -40.13
CA LEU A 247 -34.57 17.94 -39.51
C LEU A 247 -35.33 16.98 -40.43
N LEU A 248 -35.37 17.28 -41.74
CA LEU A 248 -35.97 16.39 -42.73
C LEU A 248 -35.19 15.07 -42.84
N GLN A 249 -33.85 15.14 -42.91
CA GLN A 249 -33.00 13.95 -42.88
C GLN A 249 -33.17 13.15 -41.59
N GLN A 250 -33.24 13.83 -40.43
CA GLN A 250 -33.51 13.21 -39.14
C GLN A 250 -34.88 12.52 -39.13
N LEU A 251 -35.90 13.12 -39.76
CA LEU A 251 -37.24 12.54 -39.89
C LEU A 251 -37.22 11.28 -40.76
N PHE A 252 -36.49 11.30 -41.90
CA PHE A 252 -36.35 10.14 -42.77
C PHE A 252 -35.52 9.01 -42.15
N ILE A 253 -34.45 9.34 -41.42
CA ILE A 253 -33.62 8.36 -40.70
C ILE A 253 -34.42 7.75 -39.54
N SER A 254 -35.17 8.56 -38.79
CA SER A 254 -36.07 8.10 -37.71
C SER A 254 -37.20 7.19 -38.23
N LEU A 255 -37.75 7.49 -39.41
CA LEU A 255 -38.79 6.67 -40.04
C LEU A 255 -38.26 5.34 -40.61
N THR A 256 -37.01 5.32 -41.07
CA THR A 256 -36.38 4.13 -41.70
C THR A 256 -35.66 3.25 -40.69
N ILE A 257 -35.23 3.80 -39.55
CA ILE A 257 -34.51 3.08 -38.50
C ILE A 257 -35.07 3.50 -37.11
N PRO A 258 -36.22 2.95 -36.69
CA PRO A 258 -36.93 3.37 -35.46
C PRO A 258 -36.19 3.07 -34.14
N HIS A 259 -35.02 2.44 -34.17
CA HIS A 259 -34.21 2.09 -32.99
C HIS A 259 -32.83 2.77 -32.93
N PHE A 260 -32.50 3.68 -33.85
CA PHE A 260 -31.19 4.35 -33.85
C PHE A 260 -31.09 5.54 -32.89
N LEU A 261 -32.23 6.07 -32.43
CA LEU A 261 -32.31 7.23 -31.51
C LEU A 261 -32.74 6.82 -30.10
N GLU A 262 -32.46 5.58 -29.67
CA GLU A 262 -32.41 5.27 -28.25
C GLU A 262 -31.12 5.89 -27.70
N ALA A 263 -31.20 7.17 -27.35
CA ALA A 263 -30.17 7.80 -26.55
C ALA A 263 -30.14 7.06 -25.21
N VAL A 264 -29.11 6.25 -25.00
CA VAL A 264 -28.75 5.77 -23.67
C VAL A 264 -28.52 7.03 -22.84
N ASP A 265 -29.45 7.30 -21.91
CA ASP A 265 -29.20 8.19 -20.78
C ASP A 265 -28.05 7.56 -20.01
N ALA A 266 -26.82 7.97 -20.36
CA ALA A 266 -25.68 7.74 -19.50
C ALA A 266 -25.90 8.63 -18.29
N ASP A 267 -26.39 8.04 -17.20
CA ASP A 267 -26.45 8.66 -15.87
C ASP A 267 -25.10 9.35 -15.59
N SER A 268 -25.05 10.66 -15.82
CA SER A 268 -23.83 11.46 -15.74
C SER A 268 -23.53 11.93 -14.32
N GLU A 269 -24.08 11.26 -13.30
CA GLU A 269 -23.89 11.64 -11.91
C GLU A 269 -22.59 11.11 -11.30
N ASP A 270 -21.84 10.21 -11.96
CA ASP A 270 -20.61 9.62 -11.42
C ASP A 270 -19.28 10.10 -12.08
N PHE A 271 -19.33 11.05 -13.02
CA PHE A 271 -18.14 11.54 -13.73
C PHE A 271 -17.66 12.94 -13.32
N SER A 272 -18.24 13.53 -12.27
CA SER A 272 -17.88 14.88 -11.80
C SER A 272 -16.90 14.91 -10.63
N GLU A 273 -16.50 13.76 -10.09
CA GLU A 273 -15.22 13.67 -9.40
C GLU A 273 -14.13 13.54 -10.47
N PRO A 274 -13.15 14.45 -10.57
CA PRO A 274 -11.95 14.12 -11.32
C PRO A 274 -11.44 12.80 -10.74
N LEU A 275 -10.95 11.86 -11.56
CA LEU A 275 -10.17 10.74 -11.05
C LEU A 275 -9.04 11.34 -10.20
N SER A 276 -9.27 11.47 -8.89
CA SER A 276 -8.42 12.27 -8.02
C SER A 276 -7.10 11.57 -7.80
N LYS A 277 -7.02 10.28 -8.16
CA LYS A 277 -5.84 9.44 -8.06
C LYS A 277 -5.72 8.56 -9.30
N SER A 278 -4.50 8.42 -9.78
CA SER A 278 -4.16 7.50 -10.88
C SER A 278 -3.29 6.37 -10.37
N SER A 279 -3.30 5.23 -11.07
CA SER A 279 -2.33 4.18 -10.81
C SER A 279 -0.92 4.71 -11.10
N CYS A 280 0.02 4.36 -10.23
CA CYS A 280 1.40 4.80 -10.32
C CYS A 280 2.32 3.68 -9.83
N ILE A 281 3.61 3.84 -10.12
CA ILE A 281 4.64 2.99 -9.56
C ILE A 281 5.20 3.69 -8.32
N THR A 282 5.25 2.98 -7.21
CA THR A 282 5.95 3.42 -6.00
C THR A 282 7.17 2.54 -5.74
N GLU A 283 8.27 3.17 -5.37
CA GLU A 283 9.44 2.51 -4.81
C GLU A 283 9.25 2.38 -3.30
N GLN A 284 9.37 1.16 -2.79
CA GLN A 284 9.30 0.84 -1.38
C GLN A 284 10.68 0.38 -0.90
N THR A 285 11.12 0.89 0.25
CA THR A 285 12.38 0.48 0.87
C THR A 285 12.07 -0.26 2.17
N GLN A 286 12.65 -1.45 2.34
CA GLN A 286 12.54 -2.22 3.58
C GLN A 286 13.93 -2.46 4.17
N TYR A 287 14.09 -2.17 5.46
CA TYR A 287 15.33 -2.39 6.22
C TYR A 287 15.23 -3.70 7.01
N TYR A 288 16.38 -4.36 7.19
CA TYR A 288 16.52 -5.59 7.97
C TYR A 288 17.95 -5.70 8.53
N PHE A 289 18.16 -6.53 9.55
CA PHE A 289 19.50 -6.83 10.04
C PHE A 289 20.29 -7.67 9.02
N TYR A 290 21.47 -7.19 8.65
CA TYR A 290 22.32 -7.88 7.68
C TYR A 290 23.24 -8.91 8.35
N ASP A 291 23.99 -8.44 9.36
CA ASP A 291 24.99 -9.24 10.04
C ASP A 291 24.41 -9.94 11.29
N ASN A 292 25.01 -11.04 11.72
CA ASN A 292 24.69 -11.78 12.93
C ASN A 292 25.58 -11.40 14.12
N GLU A 293 26.58 -10.52 13.94
CA GLU A 293 27.35 -9.98 15.06
C GLU A 293 26.45 -9.29 16.09
N SER A 294 26.82 -9.42 17.37
CA SER A 294 26.03 -8.94 18.51
C SER A 294 26.28 -7.48 18.86
N SER A 295 27.49 -6.97 18.63
CA SER A 295 27.91 -5.63 19.06
C SER A 295 28.66 -4.90 17.94
N PHE A 296 28.31 -3.64 17.72
CA PHE A 296 28.92 -2.77 16.74
C PHE A 296 29.32 -1.47 17.42
N GLN A 297 30.48 -0.93 17.05
CA GLN A 297 30.96 0.35 17.57
C GLN A 297 31.60 1.14 16.45
N GLY A 298 31.54 2.47 16.54
CA GLY A 298 32.15 3.32 15.54
C GLY A 298 31.99 4.79 15.82
N LEU A 299 32.52 5.59 14.90
CA LEU A 299 32.43 7.04 14.92
C LEU A 299 31.54 7.50 13.76
N VAL A 300 30.64 8.44 14.04
CA VAL A 300 29.88 9.18 13.03
C VAL A 300 30.64 10.46 12.72
N ASP A 301 31.32 10.50 11.57
CA ASP A 301 32.10 11.66 11.14
C ASP A 301 31.21 12.64 10.36
N CYS A 302 31.06 13.86 10.87
CA CYS A 302 30.32 14.95 10.22
C CYS A 302 31.23 16.05 9.67
N GLY A 303 32.51 15.72 9.42
CA GLY A 303 33.53 16.66 8.96
C GLY A 303 34.20 17.41 10.12
N ASN A 304 33.49 18.32 10.79
CA ASN A 304 34.06 19.19 11.84
C ASN A 304 33.95 18.62 13.26
N CYS A 305 33.09 17.63 13.45
CA CYS A 305 32.92 16.93 14.72
C CYS A 305 32.61 15.46 14.43
N SER A 306 32.97 14.61 15.39
CA SER A 306 32.66 13.19 15.39
C SER A 306 31.79 12.86 16.60
N ARG A 307 30.90 11.88 16.45
CA ARG A 307 30.09 11.35 17.55
C ARG A 307 30.39 9.86 17.71
N LEU A 308 30.72 9.43 18.91
CA LEU A 308 30.88 8.01 19.21
C LEU A 308 29.51 7.32 19.35
N TYR A 309 29.38 6.13 18.77
CA TYR A 309 28.23 5.27 18.99
C TYR A 309 28.63 3.82 19.31
N HIS A 310 27.78 3.18 20.10
CA HIS A 310 27.83 1.76 20.42
C HIS A 310 26.44 1.17 20.25
N ALA A 311 26.33 0.07 19.52
CA ALA A 311 25.08 -0.61 19.24
C ALA A 311 25.19 -2.09 19.63
N GLU A 312 24.26 -2.57 20.44
CA GLU A 312 24.23 -3.95 20.94
C GLU A 312 22.86 -4.56 20.68
N LYS A 313 22.84 -5.73 20.01
CA LYS A 313 21.62 -6.48 19.76
C LYS A 313 21.19 -7.21 21.03
N LEU A 314 19.92 -7.11 21.37
CA LEU A 314 19.36 -7.80 22.52
C LEU A 314 19.11 -9.27 22.17
N SER A 315 19.63 -10.17 23.01
CA SER A 315 19.48 -11.61 22.78
C SER A 315 18.00 -12.04 22.83
N LYS A 316 17.61 -12.96 21.93
CA LYS A 316 16.26 -13.55 21.81
C LYS A 316 15.14 -12.56 21.43
N THR A 317 15.49 -11.38 20.91
CA THR A 317 14.53 -10.40 20.39
C THR A 317 15.04 -9.83 19.06
N ASN A 318 14.18 -9.10 18.35
CA ASN A 318 14.54 -8.36 17.13
C ASN A 318 14.99 -6.90 17.43
N LEU A 319 15.40 -6.63 18.67
CA LEU A 319 15.73 -5.28 19.13
C LEU A 319 17.22 -5.02 19.12
N VAL A 320 17.60 -3.77 18.82
CA VAL A 320 18.95 -3.26 19.01
C VAL A 320 18.92 -2.06 19.96
N PHE A 321 19.78 -2.09 20.96
CA PHE A 321 20.05 -0.97 21.85
C PHE A 321 21.20 -0.15 21.29
N ILE A 322 21.01 1.16 21.17
CA ILE A 322 22.02 2.07 20.64
C ILE A 322 22.26 3.19 21.63
N LEU A 323 23.53 3.38 21.94
CA LEU A 323 24.08 4.44 22.76
C LEU A 323 24.92 5.35 21.86
N VAL A 324 24.55 6.62 21.77
CA VAL A 324 25.27 7.58 20.94
C VAL A 324 25.48 8.88 21.69
N GLU A 325 26.59 9.57 21.44
CA GLU A 325 26.78 10.93 21.94
C GLU A 325 25.66 11.86 21.44
N SER A 326 25.20 12.75 22.30
CA SER A 326 23.97 13.52 22.04
C SER A 326 24.09 14.43 20.83
N LYS A 327 23.01 14.56 20.04
CA LYS A 327 22.99 15.40 18.83
C LYS A 327 23.47 16.85 19.01
N PRO A 328 23.18 17.57 20.12
CA PRO A 328 23.63 18.95 20.32
C PRO A 328 25.15 19.11 20.45
N THR A 329 25.93 18.04 20.69
CA THR A 329 27.40 18.14 20.74
C THR A 329 27.98 18.42 19.36
N CYS A 330 27.27 18.06 18.29
CA CYS A 330 27.73 18.16 16.91
C CYS A 330 26.58 18.55 15.98
N GLN A 331 26.35 19.86 15.84
CA GLN A 331 25.25 20.42 15.05
C GLN A 331 25.53 20.45 13.53
N SER A 332 26.75 20.13 13.09
CA SER A 332 27.14 20.18 11.67
C SER A 332 26.68 18.98 10.81
N CYS A 333 26.01 17.99 11.42
CA CYS A 333 25.58 16.76 10.76
C CYS A 333 24.28 16.90 9.95
N ASP A 334 24.23 17.78 8.95
CA ASP A 334 23.05 17.92 8.09
C ASP A 334 23.12 16.96 6.90
N SER A 335 22.73 15.71 7.14
CA SER A 335 22.53 14.71 6.10
C SER A 335 21.10 14.75 5.56
N LYS A 336 20.92 14.55 4.25
CA LYS A 336 19.59 14.32 3.65
C LYS A 336 18.85 13.21 4.44
N PRO A 337 17.61 13.45 4.88
CA PRO A 337 16.83 12.46 5.62
C PRO A 337 16.65 11.20 4.79
N LEU A 338 16.74 10.04 5.45
CA LEU A 338 16.40 8.75 4.85
C LEU A 338 14.96 8.45 5.25
N MET A 339 14.08 8.34 4.26
CA MET A 339 12.68 8.02 4.50
C MET A 339 12.43 6.55 4.18
N GLN A 340 11.59 5.92 5.00
CA GLN A 340 11.08 4.58 4.75
C GLN A 340 9.58 4.68 4.49
N ALA A 341 9.23 5.16 3.30
CA ALA A 341 7.86 5.33 2.85
C ALA A 341 7.76 4.97 1.36
N GLU A 342 6.55 4.70 0.90
CA GLU A 342 6.28 4.54 -0.52
C GLU A 342 6.55 5.87 -1.23
N GLN A 343 7.51 5.86 -2.15
CA GLN A 343 7.89 7.04 -2.90
C GLN A 343 7.52 6.85 -4.36
N LYS A 344 6.77 7.79 -4.95
CA LYS A 344 6.48 7.76 -6.38
C LYS A 344 7.78 7.70 -7.18
N SER A 345 7.84 6.79 -8.14
CA SER A 345 9.00 6.54 -8.99
C SER A 345 8.53 6.18 -10.41
N ASP A 346 9.35 6.45 -11.42
CA ASP A 346 9.07 6.03 -12.80
C ASP A 346 9.38 4.54 -13.04
N GLY A 347 9.81 3.83 -11.99
CA GLY A 347 10.16 2.42 -12.05
C GLY A 347 11.56 2.16 -12.62
N PRO A 348 11.91 0.88 -12.84
CA PRO A 348 13.15 0.52 -13.53
C PRO A 348 13.07 0.89 -15.02
N ASP A 349 14.18 1.35 -15.60
CA ASP A 349 14.22 1.73 -17.01
C ASP A 349 13.84 0.54 -17.92
N PRO A 350 12.73 0.63 -18.68
CA PRO A 350 12.28 -0.46 -19.54
C PRO A 350 13.30 -0.77 -20.64
N CYS A 351 14.11 0.20 -21.06
CA CYS A 351 15.11 0.03 -22.11
C CYS A 351 16.24 -0.92 -21.68
N LEU A 352 16.65 -0.86 -20.41
CA LEU A 352 17.64 -1.76 -19.84
C LEU A 352 17.07 -3.16 -19.62
N LEU A 353 15.81 -3.25 -19.16
CA LEU A 353 15.12 -4.52 -18.97
C LEU A 353 14.88 -5.28 -20.29
N ALA A 354 14.63 -4.55 -21.37
CA ALA A 354 14.45 -5.15 -22.70
C ALA A 354 15.73 -5.80 -23.26
N GLN A 355 16.92 -5.38 -22.82
CA GLN A 355 18.18 -6.00 -23.24
C GLN A 355 18.33 -7.42 -22.70
N ASN A 356 17.86 -7.67 -21.47
CA ASN A 356 17.87 -8.98 -20.82
C ASN A 356 16.46 -9.32 -20.31
N PRO A 357 15.53 -9.70 -21.21
CA PRO A 357 14.14 -9.95 -20.84
C PRO A 357 14.01 -11.20 -19.98
N ARG A 358 12.99 -11.21 -19.12
CA ARG A 358 12.66 -12.39 -18.31
C ARG A 358 12.22 -13.55 -19.20
N HIS A 359 12.43 -14.76 -18.72
CA HIS A 359 11.97 -15.96 -19.40
C HIS A 359 10.44 -15.93 -19.59
N ARG A 360 10.00 -16.21 -20.83
CA ARG A 360 8.59 -16.37 -21.17
C ARG A 360 8.46 -17.55 -22.14
N LYS A 361 7.52 -18.46 -21.87
CA LYS A 361 7.15 -19.49 -22.84
C LYS A 361 6.12 -18.93 -23.82
N GLY A 362 6.41 -19.02 -25.11
CA GLY A 362 5.44 -18.70 -26.16
C GLY A 362 4.38 -19.81 -26.32
N PRO A 363 3.32 -19.55 -27.09
CA PRO A 363 2.42 -20.61 -27.52
C PRO A 363 3.16 -21.62 -28.40
N ASP A 364 2.83 -22.91 -28.27
CA ASP A 364 3.49 -23.99 -29.02
C ASP A 364 3.02 -24.06 -30.49
N VAL A 365 1.80 -23.57 -30.77
CA VAL A 365 1.20 -23.52 -32.12
C VAL A 365 0.70 -22.11 -32.39
N CYS A 366 0.98 -21.59 -33.59
CA CYS A 366 0.45 -20.33 -34.09
C CYS A 366 -0.26 -20.62 -35.42
N PHE A 367 -1.55 -20.31 -35.50
CA PHE A 367 -2.31 -20.33 -36.75
C PHE A 367 -2.37 -18.90 -37.27
N ASP A 368 -1.58 -18.60 -38.31
CA ASP A 368 -1.42 -17.26 -38.87
C ASP A 368 -1.99 -17.12 -40.28
N SER A 369 -2.02 -18.22 -41.03
CA SER A 369 -2.39 -18.24 -42.44
C SER A 369 -3.11 -19.53 -42.78
N ASP A 370 -4.20 -19.40 -43.54
CA ASP A 370 -4.91 -20.52 -44.16
C ASP A 370 -4.95 -20.28 -45.68
N GLU A 371 -4.68 -21.31 -46.48
CA GLU A 371 -4.68 -21.20 -47.96
C GLU A 371 -6.07 -20.83 -48.53
N ARG A 372 -7.13 -20.96 -47.74
CA ARG A 372 -8.50 -20.58 -48.10
C ARG A 372 -8.89 -19.19 -47.61
N GLU A 373 -7.98 -18.48 -46.96
CA GLU A 373 -8.20 -17.10 -46.54
C GLU A 373 -8.22 -16.18 -47.77
N ASP A 374 -9.32 -15.44 -47.95
CA ASP A 374 -9.45 -14.42 -48.99
C ASP A 374 -9.02 -13.07 -48.40
N ASP A 375 -7.81 -12.64 -48.73
CA ASP A 375 -7.19 -11.39 -48.28
C ASP A 375 -7.52 -10.19 -49.19
N SER A 376 -8.36 -10.40 -50.22
CA SER A 376 -8.65 -9.39 -51.23
C SER A 376 -9.65 -8.32 -50.76
N GLU A 377 -10.44 -8.60 -49.72
CA GLU A 377 -11.39 -7.65 -49.14
C GLU A 377 -10.73 -6.70 -48.13
N CYS A 378 -10.10 -5.63 -48.62
CA CYS A 378 -9.59 -4.56 -47.76
C CYS A 378 -10.66 -3.49 -47.48
N GLY A 379 -11.20 -3.47 -46.26
CA GLY A 379 -11.87 -2.28 -45.69
C GLY A 379 -13.00 -1.65 -46.50
N SER A 380 -13.85 -2.45 -47.15
CA SER A 380 -15.07 -1.95 -47.81
C SER A 380 -16.12 -1.56 -46.77
N GLY A 381 -16.12 -0.28 -46.36
CA GLY A 381 -17.26 0.30 -45.66
C GLY A 381 -18.53 0.16 -46.50
N SER A 382 -19.67 -0.12 -45.88
CA SER A 382 -20.96 -0.21 -46.55
C SER A 382 -21.34 1.14 -47.15
N ARG A 383 -21.02 1.37 -48.42
CA ARG A 383 -21.48 2.53 -49.16
C ARG A 383 -22.90 2.23 -49.61
N LEU A 384 -23.89 2.82 -48.96
CA LEU A 384 -25.27 2.83 -49.46
C LEU A 384 -25.29 3.62 -50.78
N SER A 385 -25.02 2.95 -51.90
CA SER A 385 -25.24 3.54 -53.23
C SER A 385 -26.74 3.45 -53.52
N PRO A 386 -27.47 4.58 -53.60
CA PRO A 386 -28.88 4.52 -53.98
C PRO A 386 -28.98 3.94 -55.40
N SER A 387 -29.98 3.08 -55.62
CA SER A 387 -30.19 2.51 -56.95
C SER A 387 -30.44 3.63 -57.97
N LEU A 388 -29.71 3.61 -59.08
CA LEU A 388 -29.79 4.61 -60.14
C LEU A 388 -31.23 4.74 -60.69
N TRP A 389 -31.93 3.62 -60.75
CA TRP A 389 -33.32 3.52 -61.16
C TRP A 389 -34.29 4.19 -60.18
N SER A 390 -34.03 4.05 -58.87
CA SER A 390 -34.81 4.73 -57.83
C SER A 390 -34.66 6.25 -57.92
N MET A 391 -33.44 6.74 -58.17
CA MET A 391 -33.18 8.17 -58.32
C MET A 391 -33.85 8.75 -59.58
N ILE A 392 -33.77 8.05 -60.71
CA ILE A 392 -34.45 8.43 -61.96
C ILE A 392 -35.97 8.44 -61.78
N GLY A 393 -36.52 7.43 -61.11
CA GLY A 393 -37.95 7.35 -60.80
C GLY A 393 -38.43 8.53 -59.96
N ILE A 394 -37.70 8.88 -58.89
CA ILE A 394 -38.02 10.03 -58.04
C ILE A 394 -37.93 11.35 -58.83
N GLN A 395 -36.91 11.52 -59.67
CA GLN A 395 -36.77 12.71 -60.52
C GLN A 395 -37.93 12.86 -61.52
N LEU A 396 -38.39 11.78 -62.13
CA LEU A 396 -39.54 11.79 -63.04
C LEU A 396 -40.84 12.13 -62.31
N VAL A 397 -41.05 11.61 -61.09
CA VAL A 397 -42.21 11.94 -60.25
C VAL A 397 -42.19 13.42 -59.83
N LEU A 398 -41.03 13.95 -59.44
CA LEU A 398 -40.86 15.36 -59.10
C LEU A 398 -41.10 16.29 -60.31
N LEU A 399 -40.61 15.92 -61.49
CA LEU A 399 -40.86 16.65 -62.73
C LEU A 399 -42.36 16.65 -63.09
N TRP A 400 -43.05 15.52 -62.89
CA TRP A 400 -44.48 15.42 -63.10
C TRP A 400 -45.27 16.32 -62.13
N LEU A 401 -44.92 16.33 -60.85
CA LEU A 401 -45.55 17.19 -59.84
C LEU A 401 -45.32 18.68 -60.11
N LEU A 402 -44.11 19.08 -60.53
CA LEU A 402 -43.79 20.48 -60.87
C LEU A 402 -44.48 20.95 -62.16
N SER A 403 -44.61 20.08 -63.16
CA SER A 403 -45.33 20.39 -64.40
C SER A 403 -46.86 20.47 -64.22
N SER A 404 -47.37 19.91 -63.12
CA SER A 404 -48.80 19.97 -62.74
C SER A 404 -49.16 21.26 -61.98
N ALA A 405 -48.17 22.00 -61.46
CA ALA A 405 -48.37 23.30 -60.84
C ALA A 405 -48.45 24.40 -61.91
N ARG A 406 -49.60 24.50 -62.60
CA ARG A 406 -49.94 25.71 -63.36
C ARG A 406 -50.24 26.86 -62.40
N PRO A 407 -49.83 28.11 -62.72
CA PRO A 407 -50.21 29.27 -61.93
C PRO A 407 -51.72 29.51 -62.06
N TYR A 408 -52.40 29.72 -60.93
CA TYR A 408 -53.71 30.38 -60.94
C TYR A 408 -53.51 31.83 -61.43
N PRO A 409 -54.21 32.29 -62.48
CA PRO A 409 -54.15 33.69 -62.88
C PRO A 409 -54.91 34.55 -61.88
N SER A 410 -54.44 35.79 -61.76
CA SER A 410 -54.92 36.96 -60.99
C SER A 410 -56.42 37.06 -60.79
#